data_AF-A0A392RCU1-F1
#
_entry.id   AF-A0A392RCU1-F1
#
_cell.length_a   1.000
_cell.length_b   1.000
_cell.length_c   1.000
_cell.angle_alpha   90.00
_cell.angle_beta   90.00
_cell.angle_gamma   90.00
#
_symmetry.space_group_name_H-M   'P 1'
#
loop_
_entity.id
_entity.type
_entity.pdbx_description
1 polymer ?
#
loop_
_entity_poly.entity_id
_entity_poly.type
_entity_poly.pdbx_seq_one_letter_code
_entity_poly.pdbx_strand_id
1 'polypeptide(L)'
;HGIEPDEVTMVTVVQLYKKAGQFQKAEEFFRKRSLGEPLRPNNHHMTDALELDERTSFFNASFGSHTFNTWIDMYGKAGQLKESSETFVKMLKQGIPPTRVTFNTMINICGNHGRLEEASSLLQKMEELQCSPDTRTYNTLISL
;
A
#
# COMPACT_ATOMS: atom_id res chain seq x y z
N HIS A 1 21.15 17.65 9.71
CA HIS A 1 20.12 17.76 8.68
C HIS A 1 20.00 16.41 7.98
N GLY A 2 18.99 15.61 8.34
CA GLY A 2 18.70 14.37 7.63
C GLY A 2 17.95 14.72 6.35
N ILE A 3 18.51 14.37 5.19
CA ILE A 3 17.80 14.49 3.92
C ILE A 3 16.69 13.44 3.97
N GLU A 4 15.44 13.90 4.02
CA GLU A 4 14.30 13.01 4.01
C GLU A 4 14.20 12.37 2.62
N PRO A 5 14.12 11.03 2.53
CA PRO A 5 13.96 10.36 1.25
C PRO A 5 12.62 10.75 0.64
N ASP A 6 12.67 11.33 -0.56
CA ASP A 6 11.51 11.67 -1.39
C ASP A 6 10.74 10.41 -1.84
N GLU A 7 9.58 10.61 -2.47
CA GLU A 7 8.72 9.52 -2.97
C GLU A 7 9.50 8.54 -3.88
N VAL A 8 10.39 9.06 -4.72
CA VAL A 8 11.25 8.26 -5.62
C VAL A 8 12.18 7.36 -4.83
N THR A 9 12.75 7.86 -3.73
CA THR A 9 13.61 7.09 -2.85
C THR A 9 12.82 5.99 -2.13
N MET A 10 11.58 6.25 -1.71
CA MET A 10 10.73 5.23 -1.10
C MET A 10 10.39 4.12 -2.10
N VAL A 11 9.97 4.46 -3.32
CA VAL A 11 9.71 3.48 -4.39
C VAL A 11 10.96 2.66 -4.68
N THR A 12 12.13 3.31 -4.78
CA THR A 12 13.41 2.65 -5.07
C THR A 12 13.81 1.67 -3.96
N VAL A 13 13.68 2.04 -2.69
CA VAL A 13 13.99 1.18 -1.54
C VAL A 13 13.07 -0.06 -1.53
N VAL A 14 11.80 0.13 -1.82
CA VAL A 14 10.81 -0.96 -1.90
C VAL A 14 11.13 -1.92 -3.05
N GLN A 15 11.47 -1.38 -4.22
CA GLN A 15 11.88 -2.17 -5.38
C GLN A 15 13.21 -2.90 -5.15
N LEU A 16 14.14 -2.32 -4.40
CA LEU A 16 15.40 -2.95 -4.01
C LEU A 16 15.16 -4.14 -3.09
N TYR A 17 14.35 -3.97 -2.03
CA TYR A 17 14.01 -5.07 -1.13
C TYR A 17 13.28 -6.20 -1.87
N LYS A 18 12.40 -5.86 -2.82
CA LYS A 18 11.76 -6.82 -3.72
C LYS A 18 12.78 -7.62 -4.53
N LYS A 19 13.74 -6.95 -5.18
CA LYS A 19 14.82 -7.62 -5.95
C LYS A 19 15.70 -8.50 -5.06
N ALA A 20 15.89 -8.12 -3.81
CA ALA A 20 16.70 -8.86 -2.85
C ALA A 20 15.93 -10.00 -2.14
N GLY A 21 14.64 -10.19 -2.42
CA GLY A 21 13.77 -11.15 -1.71
C GLY A 21 13.55 -10.82 -0.23
N GLN A 22 13.88 -9.61 0.22
CA GLN A 22 13.82 -9.17 1.62
C GLN A 22 12.46 -8.54 1.94
N PHE A 23 11.37 -9.28 1.70
CA PHE A 23 10.01 -8.78 1.85
C PHE A 23 9.69 -8.29 3.26
N GLN A 24 10.16 -8.99 4.30
CA GLN A 24 9.98 -8.58 5.71
C GLN A 24 10.60 -7.21 6.02
N LYS A 25 11.75 -6.87 5.41
CA LYS A 25 12.37 -5.55 5.63
C LYS A 25 11.62 -4.45 4.90
N ALA A 26 11.07 -4.75 3.72
CA ALA A 26 10.16 -3.83 3.04
C ALA A 26 8.92 -3.58 3.91
N GLU A 27 8.28 -4.64 4.41
CA GLU A 27 7.12 -4.54 5.30
C GLU A 27 7.42 -3.73 6.57
N GLU A 28 8.53 -3.99 7.25
CA GLU A 28 8.93 -3.23 8.44
C GLU A 28 9.17 -1.75 8.11
N PHE A 29 9.78 -1.47 6.96
CA PHE A 29 9.98 -0.11 6.47
C PHE A 29 8.64 0.60 6.22
N PHE A 30 7.69 -0.06 5.55
CA PHE A 30 6.34 0.46 5.33
C PHE A 30 5.63 0.71 6.65
N ARG A 31 5.61 -0.28 7.53
CA ARG A 31 4.88 -0.20 8.80
C ARG A 31 5.42 0.93 9.66
N LYS A 32 6.75 1.05 9.80
CA LYS A 32 7.38 2.15 10.54
C LYS A 32 6.99 3.51 9.95
N ARG A 33 7.06 3.66 8.63
CA ARG A 33 6.74 4.91 7.94
C ARG A 33 5.25 5.25 7.99
N SER A 34 4.37 4.29 7.78
CA SER A 34 2.94 4.52 7.67
C SER A 34 2.20 4.50 9.02
N LEU A 35 2.83 4.06 10.11
CA LEU A 35 2.33 4.24 11.48
C LEU A 35 2.95 5.47 12.17
N GLY A 36 3.90 6.17 11.53
CA GLY A 36 4.60 7.29 12.16
C GLY A 36 5.42 6.89 13.38
N GLU A 37 5.79 5.61 13.52
CA GLU A 37 6.63 5.16 14.62
C GLU A 37 7.98 5.89 14.53
N PRO A 38 8.36 6.69 15.55
CA PRO A 38 9.63 7.36 15.52
C PRO A 38 10.72 6.30 15.41
N LEU A 39 11.64 6.49 14.46
CA LEU A 39 12.93 5.81 14.48
C LEU A 39 13.56 6.20 15.82
N ARG A 40 13.33 5.39 16.87
CA ARG A 40 13.96 5.61 18.17
C ARG A 40 15.45 5.73 17.89
N PRO A 41 16.06 6.91 18.05
CA PRO A 41 17.50 6.97 18.11
C PRO A 41 17.81 6.17 19.37
N ASN A 42 18.56 5.08 19.24
CA ASN A 42 19.24 4.53 20.40
C ASN A 42 20.13 5.66 20.94
N ASN A 43 19.64 6.38 21.93
CA ASN A 43 20.37 6.94 23.05
C ASN A 43 19.38 7.58 24.05
N HIS A 44 19.71 7.40 25.33
CA HIS A 44 18.90 7.73 26.48
C HIS A 44 18.46 9.22 26.47
N HIS A 45 17.16 9.47 26.56
CA HIS A 45 16.54 10.31 27.59
C HIS A 45 15.02 10.35 27.38
N MET A 46 14.28 10.05 28.45
CA MET A 46 12.84 10.30 28.59
C MET A 46 12.58 11.80 28.58
N THR A 47 11.58 12.26 27.81
CA THR A 47 10.43 13.04 28.29
C THR A 47 9.41 13.22 27.16
N ASP A 48 8.14 13.34 27.55
CA ASP A 48 7.01 13.88 26.79
C ASP A 48 6.29 12.95 25.80
N ALA A 49 5.70 11.90 26.36
CA ALA A 49 4.45 11.36 25.85
C ALA A 49 3.33 12.37 26.20
N LEU A 50 2.93 13.25 25.27
CA LEU A 50 1.59 13.85 25.16
C LEU A 50 1.39 14.90 24.04
N GLU A 51 2.33 15.10 23.12
CA GLU A 51 2.04 15.83 21.87
C GLU A 51 1.85 14.84 20.72
N LEU A 52 0.59 14.43 20.50
CA LEU A 52 0.11 13.97 19.19
C LEU A 52 0.14 15.20 18.27
N ASP A 53 1.36 15.60 17.87
CA ASP A 53 1.66 16.79 17.11
C ASP A 53 0.99 16.70 15.74
N GLU A 54 0.33 17.78 15.33
CA GLU A 54 -0.34 17.97 14.03
C GLU A 54 0.61 17.71 12.83
N ARG A 55 1.92 17.66 13.11
CA ARG A 55 3.01 17.22 12.24
C ARG A 55 2.95 15.74 11.82
N THR A 56 2.31 14.89 12.62
CA THR A 56 2.03 13.47 12.32
C THR A 56 1.02 13.33 11.17
N SER A 57 0.11 14.31 11.05
CA SER A 57 -0.86 14.44 9.95
C SER A 57 -0.19 14.81 8.64
N PHE A 58 0.88 15.61 8.71
CA PHE A 58 1.64 16.07 7.54
C PHE A 58 2.53 14.98 6.94
N PHE A 59 3.04 14.06 7.78
CA PHE A 59 3.90 12.96 7.35
C PHE A 59 3.16 11.86 6.56
N ASN A 60 1.86 11.72 6.77
CA ASN A 60 0.99 10.83 5.97
C ASN A 60 0.64 11.44 4.59
N ALA A 61 0.95 12.71 4.35
CA ALA A 61 0.38 13.50 3.25
C ALA A 61 1.13 13.39 1.91
N SER A 62 2.07 12.47 1.73
CA SER A 62 2.77 12.31 0.43
C SER A 62 3.02 10.84 0.03
N PHE A 63 2.15 9.92 0.47
CA PHE A 63 2.09 8.62 -0.20
C PHE A 63 1.15 8.75 -1.40
N GLY A 64 1.70 8.90 -2.61
CA GLY A 64 0.91 8.89 -3.83
C GLY A 64 0.25 7.53 -4.08
N SER A 65 -0.72 7.50 -5.01
CA SER A 65 -1.37 6.25 -5.45
C SER A 65 -0.37 5.20 -5.95
N HIS A 66 0.76 5.63 -6.52
CA HIS A 66 1.84 4.75 -6.97
C HIS A 66 2.50 3.96 -5.83
N THR A 67 2.72 4.60 -4.67
CA THR A 67 3.32 3.93 -3.53
C THR A 67 2.40 2.82 -3.03
N PHE A 68 1.12 3.11 -2.81
CA PHE A 68 0.12 2.12 -2.41
C PHE A 68 -0.01 0.97 -3.41
N ASN A 69 -0.05 1.27 -4.71
CA ASN A 69 -0.09 0.25 -5.75
C ASN A 69 1.12 -0.69 -5.69
N THR A 70 2.30 -0.16 -5.39
CA THR A 70 3.53 -0.96 -5.28
C THR A 70 3.46 -1.92 -4.09
N TRP A 71 2.96 -1.46 -2.94
CA TRP A 71 2.77 -2.30 -1.76
C TRP A 71 1.72 -3.38 -1.96
N ILE A 72 0.58 -3.02 -2.57
CA ILE A 72 -0.50 -3.96 -2.91
C ILE A 72 0.03 -5.05 -3.85
N ASP A 73 0.73 -4.69 -4.94
CA ASP A 73 1.35 -5.66 -5.86
C ASP A 73 2.36 -6.57 -5.16
N MET A 74 3.15 -6.01 -4.24
CA MET A 74 4.14 -6.75 -3.48
C MET A 74 3.50 -7.81 -2.58
N TYR A 75 2.56 -7.40 -1.72
CA TYR A 75 1.87 -8.32 -0.81
C TYR A 75 1.10 -9.39 -1.58
N GLY A 76 0.43 -9.00 -2.67
CA GLY A 76 -0.25 -9.92 -3.58
C GLY A 76 0.65 -11.01 -4.15
N LYS A 77 1.85 -10.64 -4.63
CA LYS A 77 2.83 -11.59 -5.17
C LYS A 77 3.47 -12.48 -4.11
N ALA A 78 3.51 -12.01 -2.86
CA ALA A 78 3.99 -12.79 -1.71
C ALA A 78 2.91 -13.71 -1.10
N GLY A 79 1.67 -13.70 -1.64
CA GLY A 79 0.54 -14.45 -1.06
C GLY A 79 -0.01 -13.85 0.24
N GLN A 80 0.45 -12.66 0.62
CA GLN A 80 0.05 -11.91 1.81
C GLN A 80 -1.25 -11.15 1.55
N LEU A 81 -2.34 -11.89 1.36
CA LEU A 81 -3.64 -11.34 0.94
C LEU A 81 -4.23 -10.35 1.95
N LYS A 82 -4.05 -10.63 3.24
CA LYS A 82 -4.58 -9.78 4.31
C LYS A 82 -3.92 -8.41 4.27
N GLU A 83 -2.60 -8.38 4.17
CA GLU A 83 -1.76 -7.19 4.13
C GLU A 83 -2.05 -6.37 2.86
N SER A 84 -2.27 -7.04 1.73
CA SER A 84 -2.73 -6.41 0.48
C SER A 84 -4.07 -5.69 0.67
N SER A 85 -5.07 -6.37 1.25
CA SER A 85 -6.38 -5.79 1.51
C SER A 85 -6.34 -4.66 2.54
N GLU A 86 -5.57 -4.81 3.62
CA GLU A 86 -5.38 -3.75 4.63
C GLU A 86 -4.72 -2.50 4.02
N THR A 87 -3.76 -2.69 3.12
CA THR A 87 -3.10 -1.60 2.40
C THR A 87 -4.08 -0.87 1.48
N PHE A 88 -4.94 -1.59 0.76
CA PHE A 88 -6.01 -1.00 -0.05
C PHE A 88 -7.01 -0.22 0.81
N VAL A 89 -7.46 -0.78 1.94
CA VAL A 89 -8.36 -0.07 2.87
C VAL A 89 -7.69 1.19 3.43
N LYS A 90 -6.39 1.13 3.72
CA LYS A 90 -5.63 2.28 4.20
C LYS A 90 -5.56 3.40 3.17
N MET A 91 -5.32 3.07 1.90
CA MET A 91 -5.37 4.02 0.78
C MET A 91 -6.70 4.79 0.76
N LEU A 92 -7.82 4.08 0.89
CA LEU A 92 -9.16 4.68 0.95
C LEU A 92 -9.34 5.58 2.17
N LYS A 93 -8.91 5.13 3.35
CA LYS A 93 -9.01 5.91 4.61
C LYS A 93 -8.17 7.19 4.59
N GLN A 94 -7.07 7.19 3.86
CA GLN A 94 -6.22 8.38 3.67
C GLN A 94 -6.75 9.32 2.58
N GLY A 95 -7.90 9.03 1.98
CA GLY A 95 -8.48 9.84 0.91
C GLY A 95 -7.71 9.77 -0.41
N ILE A 96 -6.81 8.79 -0.56
CA ILE A 96 -6.02 8.62 -1.78
C ILE A 96 -6.88 7.84 -2.77
N PRO A 97 -7.23 8.43 -3.94
CA PRO A 97 -8.16 7.81 -4.86
C PRO A 97 -7.53 6.57 -5.51
N PRO A 98 -8.16 5.38 -5.40
CA PRO A 98 -7.72 4.19 -6.11
C PRO A 98 -7.82 4.42 -7.62
N THR A 99 -6.81 3.94 -8.33
CA THR A 99 -6.71 4.04 -9.79
C THR A 99 -7.17 2.74 -10.44
N ARG A 100 -7.34 2.75 -11.77
CA ARG A 100 -7.53 1.52 -12.55
C ARG A 100 -6.47 0.46 -12.27
N VAL A 101 -5.22 0.88 -12.12
CA VAL A 101 -4.09 -0.01 -11.77
C VAL A 101 -4.30 -0.65 -10.40
N THR A 102 -4.77 0.12 -9.41
CA THR A 102 -5.05 -0.37 -8.06
C THR A 102 -6.09 -1.50 -8.10
N PHE A 103 -7.21 -1.27 -8.77
CA PHE A 103 -8.30 -2.25 -8.86
C PHE A 103 -7.90 -3.49 -9.64
N ASN A 104 -7.28 -3.33 -10.81
CA ASN A 104 -6.80 -4.46 -11.62
C ASN A 104 -5.79 -5.31 -10.84
N THR A 105 -4.94 -4.68 -10.01
CA THR A 105 -3.99 -5.40 -9.15
C THR A 105 -4.74 -6.21 -8.09
N MET A 106 -5.68 -5.61 -7.36
CA MET A 106 -6.47 -6.32 -6.34
C MET A 106 -7.32 -7.46 -6.92
N ILE A 107 -7.96 -7.25 -8.08
CA ILE A 107 -8.78 -8.27 -8.77
C ILE A 107 -7.90 -9.45 -9.20
N ASN A 108 -6.72 -9.18 -9.78
CA ASN A 108 -5.76 -10.23 -10.14
C ASN A 108 -5.23 -10.99 -8.92
N ILE A 109 -4.98 -10.29 -7.81
CA ILE A 109 -4.57 -10.93 -6.54
C ILE A 109 -5.68 -11.86 -6.04
N CYS A 110 -6.92 -11.38 -5.93
CA CYS A 110 -8.05 -12.20 -5.49
C CYS A 110 -8.26 -13.40 -6.41
N GLY A 111 -8.18 -13.20 -7.71
CA GLY A 111 -8.36 -14.25 -8.70
C GLY A 111 -7.32 -15.36 -8.65
N ASN A 112 -6.03 -15.01 -8.57
CA ASN A 112 -4.95 -16.00 -8.44
C ASN A 112 -5.03 -16.83 -7.16
N HIS A 113 -5.84 -16.42 -6.19
CA HIS A 113 -6.06 -17.12 -4.92
C HIS A 113 -7.50 -17.67 -4.78
N GLY A 114 -8.27 -17.72 -5.87
CA GLY A 114 -9.62 -18.30 -5.88
C GLY A 114 -10.68 -17.50 -5.10
N ARG A 115 -10.43 -16.23 -4.77
CA ARG A 115 -11.35 -15.36 -4.02
C ARG A 115 -12.29 -14.62 -4.97
N LEU A 116 -13.11 -15.37 -5.70
CA LEU A 116 -13.99 -14.86 -6.76
C LEU A 116 -14.99 -13.81 -6.27
N GLU A 117 -15.63 -14.04 -5.12
CA GLU A 117 -16.60 -13.10 -4.53
C GLU A 117 -15.99 -11.72 -4.26
N GLU A 118 -14.74 -11.69 -3.84
CA GLU A 118 -14.02 -10.44 -3.56
C GLU A 118 -13.56 -9.75 -4.83
N ALA A 119 -13.15 -10.52 -5.85
CA ALA A 119 -12.86 -9.98 -7.17
C ALA A 119 -14.11 -9.31 -7.78
N SER A 120 -15.28 -9.94 -7.67
CA SER A 120 -16.57 -9.37 -8.10
C SER A 120 -16.95 -8.12 -7.31
N SER A 121 -16.78 -8.15 -5.99
CA SER A 121 -17.04 -6.98 -5.12
C SER A 121 -16.12 -5.80 -5.47
N LEU A 122 -14.87 -6.07 -5.84
CA LEU A 122 -13.92 -5.04 -6.28
C LEU A 122 -14.30 -4.45 -7.63
N LEU A 123 -14.85 -5.25 -8.55
CA LEU A 123 -15.36 -4.77 -9.85
C LEU A 123 -16.51 -3.78 -9.64
N GLN A 124 -17.50 -4.15 -8.81
CA GLN A 124 -18.62 -3.28 -8.48
C GLN A 124 -18.14 -1.97 -7.84
N LYS A 125 -17.18 -2.06 -6.91
CA LYS A 125 -16.59 -0.88 -6.27
C LYS A 125 -15.81 0.00 -7.25
N MET A 126 -15.25 -0.56 -8.32
CA MET A 126 -14.60 0.17 -9.39
C MET A 126 -15.62 1.11 -10.07
N GLU A 127 -16.79 0.57 -10.42
CA GLU A 127 -17.89 1.31 -11.05
C GLU A 127 -18.48 2.37 -10.12
N GLU A 128 -18.68 2.04 -8.83
CA GLU A 128 -19.17 2.98 -7.81
C GLU A 128 -18.24 4.20 -7.64
N LEU A 129 -16.92 4.00 -7.76
CA LEU A 129 -15.93 5.07 -7.70
C LEU A 129 -15.67 5.73 -9.06
N GLN A 130 -16.54 5.52 -10.05
CA GLN A 130 -16.43 6.05 -11.42
C GLN A 130 -15.11 5.66 -12.12
N CYS A 131 -14.51 4.56 -11.70
CA CYS A 131 -13.33 3.98 -12.30
C CYS A 131 -13.81 2.88 -13.26
N SER A 132 -13.86 3.16 -14.57
CA SER A 132 -14.43 2.18 -15.50
C SER A 132 -13.51 0.96 -15.67
N PRO A 133 -14.02 -0.27 -15.53
CA PRO A 133 -13.28 -1.49 -15.90
C PRO A 133 -12.70 -1.40 -17.31
N ASP A 134 -11.59 -2.09 -17.55
CA ASP A 134 -10.99 -2.21 -18.87
C ASP A 134 -10.98 -3.68 -19.34
N THR A 135 -10.54 -3.91 -20.57
CA THR A 135 -10.44 -5.27 -21.14
C THR A 135 -9.58 -6.18 -20.27
N ARG A 136 -8.56 -5.66 -19.58
CA ARG A 136 -7.73 -6.46 -18.68
C ARG A 136 -8.50 -6.87 -17.42
N THR A 137 -9.36 -6.00 -16.89
CA THR A 137 -10.25 -6.33 -15.78
C THR A 137 -11.13 -7.52 -16.12
N TYR A 138 -11.84 -7.47 -17.25
CA TYR A 138 -12.72 -8.56 -17.68
C TYR A 138 -11.97 -9.84 -18.04
N ASN A 139 -10.85 -9.74 -18.75
CA ASN A 139 -10.02 -10.90 -19.07
C ASN A 139 -9.53 -11.62 -17.81
N THR A 140 -9.18 -10.86 -16.77
CA THR A 140 -8.76 -11.44 -15.48
C THR A 140 -9.90 -12.26 -14.92
N LEU A 141 -11.11 -11.69 -14.80
CA LEU A 141 -12.30 -12.37 -14.26
C LEU A 141 -12.72 -13.60 -15.07
N ILE A 142 -12.65 -13.56 -16.39
CA ILE A 142 -12.96 -14.71 -17.27
C ILE A 142 -11.92 -15.83 -17.11
N SER A 143 -10.69 -15.49 -16.75
CA SER A 143 -9.60 -16.45 -16.56
C SER A 143 -9.54 -17.08 -15.16
N LEU A 144 -10.41 -16.67 -14.22
CA LEU A 144 -10.51 -17.23 -12.86
C LEU A 144 -11.44 -18.43 -12.83
#